data_AF-A0A4R5CPB6-F1
#
_entry.id   AF-A0A4R5CPB6-F1
#
_cell.length_a   1.000
_cell.length_b   1.000
_cell.length_c   1.000
_cell.angle_alpha   90.00
_cell.angle_beta   90.00
_cell.angle_gamma   90.00
#
_symmetry.space_group_name_H-M   'P 1'
#
loop_
_entity.id
_entity.type
_entity.pdbx_description
1 polymer ?
#
loop_
_entity_poly.entity_id
_entity_poly.type
_entity_poly.pdbx_seq_one_letter_code
_entity_poly.pdbx_strand_id
1 'polypeptide(L)'
;MTVDLLLGLQWGDEGKGKIVDVLTSKYDIIARFQGGPNAGHTLEFDGIKHVLRTIPSGIFHGNNMNIIGNGVVIDPVVFKSEIDGLAKFNLDLKAKLIISRKAHLILPTHRLLDAASEASKGKAKIGSTLKGIGPTYMDKTGRNGIRVGDIELEDFADRYRALADKHEAMIAFYNVDIQYNLPELEKEFFEAIEDLKKLDFIDSEEYLHQAQKAGKSILCEGAQGSLLDVDFGTYPFVTSSNTTAAGACTGLGIAPNKIKEVYGIFKAYVTRVGSGPFPTELFDEDGATMASVGNEFGSVTGRQRRCGWLDLVALKYAIQVNGVTQLMMMKGDVLSGFETLKVCTEYNYKGEKISHFPYNIEPENVTPVYQEFEGWKQDLTGMTTYDELPTELKEYIAFIEKEVEVPIKIVSVGPDRKQTILK
;
A
#
# COMPACT_ATOMS: atom_id res chain seq x y z
N MET A 1 -3.40 14.54 -21.43
CA MET A 1 -4.38 13.73 -20.68
C MET A 1 -3.68 12.43 -20.33
N THR A 2 -3.16 12.34 -19.11
CA THR A 2 -2.47 11.14 -18.62
C THR A 2 -3.09 10.80 -17.27
N VAL A 3 -3.69 9.60 -17.19
CA VAL A 3 -4.05 8.98 -15.92
C VAL A 3 -3.15 7.78 -15.80
N ASP A 4 -2.22 7.86 -14.86
CA ASP A 4 -1.20 6.85 -14.65
C ASP A 4 -1.33 6.28 -13.23
N LEU A 5 -0.90 5.04 -13.04
CA LEU A 5 -1.00 4.35 -11.76
C LEU A 5 0.40 4.06 -11.21
N LEU A 6 0.54 4.10 -9.88
CA LEU A 6 1.69 3.55 -9.18
C LEU A 6 1.23 2.48 -8.19
N LEU A 7 1.67 1.24 -8.42
CA LEU A 7 1.21 0.05 -7.67
C LEU A 7 2.39 -0.73 -7.09
N GLY A 8 2.20 -1.23 -5.85
CA GLY A 8 3.08 -2.24 -5.25
C GLY A 8 2.84 -3.59 -5.90
N LEU A 9 3.90 -4.29 -6.32
CA LEU A 9 3.77 -5.59 -6.98
C LEU A 9 4.02 -6.79 -6.05
N GLN A 10 4.37 -6.57 -4.79
CA GLN A 10 4.70 -7.62 -3.81
C GLN A 10 3.69 -7.57 -2.64
N TRP A 11 4.14 -7.91 -1.42
CA TRP A 11 3.34 -7.84 -0.18
C TRP A 11 3.47 -6.48 0.54
N GLY A 12 3.59 -5.39 -0.22
CA GLY A 12 3.67 -4.04 0.32
C GLY A 12 5.09 -3.61 0.70
N ASP A 13 5.20 -2.36 1.16
CA ASP A 13 6.46 -1.69 1.54
C ASP A 13 7.50 -1.55 0.41
N GLU A 14 7.11 -1.60 -0.85
CA GLU A 14 8.06 -1.55 -1.96
C GLU A 14 8.72 -0.16 -2.15
N GLY A 15 8.45 0.83 -1.29
CA GLY A 15 9.03 2.17 -1.38
C GLY A 15 8.23 3.16 -2.23
N LYS A 16 6.90 2.95 -2.35
CA LYS A 16 6.01 3.77 -3.19
C LYS A 16 6.15 5.26 -2.96
N GLY A 17 6.15 5.70 -1.70
CA GLY A 17 6.24 7.12 -1.35
C GLY A 17 7.43 7.83 -2.00
N LYS A 18 8.61 7.19 -2.01
CA LYS A 18 9.81 7.76 -2.66
C LYS A 18 9.58 7.97 -4.16
N ILE A 19 8.98 6.99 -4.84
CA ILE A 19 8.70 7.12 -6.27
C ILE A 19 7.60 8.14 -6.55
N VAL A 20 6.57 8.22 -5.71
CA VAL A 20 5.57 9.29 -5.85
C VAL A 20 6.28 10.64 -5.75
N ASP A 21 7.16 10.87 -4.79
CA ASP A 21 7.91 12.12 -4.66
C ASP A 21 8.78 12.45 -5.89
N VAL A 22 9.37 11.44 -6.53
CA VAL A 22 10.11 11.59 -7.80
C VAL A 22 9.20 11.97 -8.97
N LEU A 23 7.99 11.39 -9.03
CA LEU A 23 7.06 11.56 -10.15
C LEU A 23 6.10 12.75 -9.99
N THR A 24 5.81 13.18 -8.77
CA THR A 24 4.72 14.11 -8.42
C THR A 24 4.78 15.41 -9.21
N SER A 25 5.98 15.93 -9.50
CA SER A 25 6.18 17.17 -10.25
C SER A 25 5.61 17.15 -11.69
N LYS A 26 5.29 15.98 -12.23
CA LYS A 26 4.70 15.80 -13.58
C LYS A 26 3.17 15.78 -13.58
N TYR A 27 2.55 15.73 -12.40
CA TYR A 27 1.12 15.54 -12.26
C TYR A 27 0.44 16.79 -11.68
N ASP A 28 -0.78 17.08 -12.10
CA ASP A 28 -1.62 18.10 -11.47
C ASP A 28 -2.32 17.55 -10.22
N ILE A 29 -2.69 16.26 -10.25
CA ILE A 29 -3.51 15.61 -9.23
C ILE A 29 -2.84 14.31 -8.76
N ILE A 30 -2.74 14.12 -7.44
CA ILE A 30 -2.35 12.85 -6.83
C ILE A 30 -3.55 12.27 -6.07
N ALA A 31 -3.98 11.06 -6.42
CA ALA A 31 -5.22 10.48 -5.92
C ALA A 31 -5.01 9.11 -5.28
N ARG A 32 -5.37 8.97 -4.00
CA ARG A 32 -5.42 7.69 -3.29
C ARG A 32 -6.77 7.03 -3.56
N PHE A 33 -6.77 5.79 -4.01
CA PHE A 33 -7.99 5.13 -4.45
C PHE A 33 -8.49 4.01 -3.54
N GLN A 34 -7.66 3.51 -2.62
CA GLN A 34 -8.01 2.40 -1.73
C GLN A 34 -7.23 2.43 -0.42
N GLY A 35 -7.70 1.60 0.52
CA GLY A 35 -7.01 1.34 1.78
C GLY A 35 -7.46 2.33 2.84
N GLY A 36 -6.64 2.51 3.87
CA GLY A 36 -6.92 3.47 4.94
C GLY A 36 -5.70 3.64 5.85
N PRO A 37 -5.90 3.84 7.17
CA PRO A 37 -4.80 4.08 8.12
C PRO A 37 -3.87 2.86 8.35
N ASN A 38 -4.14 1.73 7.69
CA ASN A 38 -3.29 0.53 7.71
C ASN A 38 -2.12 0.60 6.74
N ALA A 39 -2.13 1.55 5.80
CA ALA A 39 -0.96 1.90 5.00
C ALA A 39 -0.13 2.94 5.76
N GLY A 40 1.19 2.91 5.54
CA GLY A 40 2.06 3.97 6.01
C GLY A 40 3.33 3.98 5.20
N HIS A 41 3.71 5.13 4.66
CA HIS A 41 5.00 5.29 4.00
C HIS A 41 5.70 6.51 4.60
N THR A 42 7.00 6.34 4.85
CA THR A 42 7.84 7.42 5.36
C THR A 42 8.33 8.24 4.18
N LEU A 43 8.10 9.55 4.23
CA LEU A 43 8.68 10.53 3.32
C LEU A 43 9.65 11.41 4.10
N GLU A 44 10.67 11.88 3.42
CA GLU A 44 11.57 12.90 3.91
C GLU A 44 11.41 14.14 3.03
N PHE A 45 10.93 15.22 3.62
CA PHE A 45 10.74 16.50 2.94
C PHE A 45 11.47 17.58 3.72
N ASP A 46 12.33 18.34 3.04
CA ASP A 46 13.24 19.33 3.65
C ASP A 46 14.05 18.78 4.83
N GLY A 47 14.51 17.52 4.73
CA GLY A 47 15.27 16.83 5.78
C GLY A 47 14.42 16.37 6.99
N ILE A 48 13.10 16.55 6.94
CA ILE A 48 12.17 16.16 8.00
C ILE A 48 11.43 14.91 7.58
N LYS A 49 11.62 13.83 8.35
CA LYS A 49 10.86 12.59 8.19
C LYS A 49 9.42 12.76 8.68
N HIS A 50 8.47 12.22 7.91
CA HIS A 50 7.06 12.18 8.24
C HIS A 50 6.41 10.92 7.66
N VAL A 51 5.39 10.39 8.35
CA VAL A 51 4.68 9.18 7.92
C VAL A 51 3.27 9.55 7.51
N LEU A 52 2.98 9.45 6.21
CA LEU A 52 1.63 9.55 5.69
C LEU A 52 0.97 8.17 5.66
N ARG A 53 -0.34 8.15 5.91
CA ARG A 53 -1.17 6.95 5.94
C ARG A 53 -2.30 7.06 4.93
N THR A 54 -3.17 8.05 5.10
CA THR A 54 -4.38 8.25 4.29
C THR A 54 -4.16 9.36 3.27
N ILE A 55 -3.45 10.42 3.66
CA ILE A 55 -3.18 11.57 2.80
C ILE A 55 -2.23 11.13 1.67
N PRO A 56 -2.51 11.51 0.40
CA PRO A 56 -1.61 11.22 -0.71
C PRO A 56 -0.22 11.85 -0.53
N SER A 57 0.82 11.18 -1.03
CA SER A 57 2.23 11.61 -0.93
C SER A 57 2.49 12.99 -1.54
N GLY A 58 1.65 13.42 -2.48
CA GLY A 58 1.78 14.70 -3.18
C GLY A 58 1.53 15.93 -2.33
N ILE A 59 1.08 15.79 -1.08
CA ILE A 59 0.67 16.90 -0.21
C ILE A 59 1.80 17.92 0.05
N PHE A 60 3.05 17.46 0.00
CA PHE A 60 4.23 18.30 0.19
C PHE A 60 4.57 19.17 -1.02
N HIS A 61 4.02 18.86 -2.20
CA HIS A 61 4.31 19.60 -3.43
C HIS A 61 3.37 20.80 -3.61
N GLY A 62 3.91 21.90 -4.15
CA GLY A 62 3.21 23.18 -4.23
C GLY A 62 2.01 23.20 -5.18
N ASN A 63 2.09 22.46 -6.29
CA ASN A 63 1.16 22.58 -7.41
C ASN A 63 0.11 21.46 -7.50
N ASN A 64 0.14 20.52 -6.55
CA ASN A 64 -0.63 19.30 -6.63
C ASN A 64 -1.93 19.40 -5.82
N MET A 65 -3.05 19.07 -6.45
CA MET A 65 -4.27 18.74 -5.74
C MET A 65 -4.21 17.28 -5.28
N ASN A 66 -4.54 17.03 -4.02
CA ASN A 66 -4.52 15.71 -3.41
C ASN A 66 -5.95 15.24 -3.15
N ILE A 67 -6.27 14.03 -3.60
CA ILE A 67 -7.63 13.48 -3.52
C ILE A 67 -7.62 12.18 -2.73
N ILE A 68 -8.51 12.10 -1.73
CA ILE A 68 -8.87 10.85 -1.09
C ILE A 68 -10.14 10.32 -1.77
N GLY A 69 -9.99 9.26 -2.57
CA GLY A 69 -11.03 8.67 -3.40
C GLY A 69 -12.10 7.88 -2.63
N ASN A 70 -13.19 7.54 -3.33
CA ASN A 70 -14.33 6.82 -2.75
C ASN A 70 -14.02 5.36 -2.35
N GLY A 71 -12.91 4.80 -2.84
CA GLY A 71 -12.48 3.46 -2.45
C GLY A 71 -11.76 3.40 -1.10
N VAL A 72 -11.37 4.54 -0.53
CA VAL A 72 -10.66 4.67 0.75
C VAL A 72 -11.62 4.57 1.94
N VAL A 73 -11.12 4.02 3.05
CA VAL A 73 -11.75 4.05 4.38
C VAL A 73 -10.96 5.00 5.30
N ILE A 74 -11.64 5.93 5.96
CA ILE A 74 -11.03 7.01 6.76
C ILE A 74 -11.41 6.82 8.22
N ASP A 75 -10.42 6.68 9.10
CA ASP A 75 -10.61 6.83 10.55
C ASP A 75 -10.43 8.31 10.89
N PRO A 76 -11.49 9.03 11.30
CA PRO A 76 -11.40 10.48 11.59
C PRO A 76 -10.34 10.81 12.64
N VAL A 77 -10.19 10.00 13.68
CA VAL A 77 -9.26 10.25 14.78
C VAL A 77 -7.81 10.09 14.31
N VAL A 78 -7.53 9.03 13.55
CA VAL A 78 -6.19 8.81 12.99
C VAL A 78 -5.88 9.86 11.92
N PHE A 79 -6.87 10.25 11.13
CA PHE A 79 -6.72 11.26 10.09
C PHE A 79 -6.47 12.66 10.66
N LYS A 80 -7.18 13.05 11.72
CA LYS A 80 -6.88 14.27 12.48
C LYS A 80 -5.43 14.26 12.99
N SER A 81 -5.00 13.15 13.59
CA SER A 81 -3.61 13.01 14.07
C SER A 81 -2.57 13.12 12.93
N GLU A 82 -2.92 12.62 11.74
CA GLU A 82 -2.09 12.75 10.53
C GLU A 82 -1.98 14.22 10.09
N ILE A 83 -3.09 14.94 10.06
CA ILE A 83 -3.15 16.39 9.77
C ILE A 83 -2.34 17.21 10.79
N ASP A 84 -2.53 16.95 12.09
CA ASP A 84 -1.80 17.66 13.15
C ASP A 84 -0.28 17.45 12.99
N GLY A 85 0.14 16.26 12.58
CA GLY A 85 1.54 15.95 12.28
C GLY A 85 2.12 16.70 11.08
N LEU A 86 1.27 17.26 10.21
CA LEU A 86 1.66 18.08 9.07
C LEU A 86 1.82 19.57 9.39
N ALA A 87 1.36 20.04 10.56
CA ALA A 87 1.42 21.45 10.94
C ALA A 87 2.85 22.04 10.87
N LYS A 88 3.87 21.22 11.13
CA LYS A 88 5.30 21.60 11.05
C LYS A 88 5.79 22.00 9.64
N PHE A 89 5.03 21.66 8.59
CA PHE A 89 5.37 21.99 7.20
C PHE A 89 4.63 23.24 6.69
N ASN A 90 3.78 23.87 7.51
CA ASN A 90 3.04 25.09 7.16
C ASN A 90 2.29 25.00 5.82
N LEU A 91 1.63 23.87 5.59
CA LEU A 91 0.88 23.60 4.35
C LEU A 91 -0.54 24.16 4.47
N ASP A 92 -1.03 24.80 3.41
CA ASP A 92 -2.46 25.08 3.26
C ASP A 92 -3.19 23.79 2.83
N LEU A 93 -3.55 22.97 3.83
CA LEU A 93 -4.22 21.70 3.59
C LEU A 93 -5.59 21.88 2.95
N LYS A 94 -6.34 22.93 3.30
CA LYS A 94 -7.67 23.16 2.76
C LYS A 94 -7.62 23.45 1.25
N ALA A 95 -6.63 24.21 0.80
CA ALA A 95 -6.43 24.47 -0.63
C ALA A 95 -5.86 23.28 -1.42
N LYS A 96 -5.35 22.24 -0.74
CA LYS A 96 -4.58 21.15 -1.37
C LYS A 96 -5.19 19.76 -1.24
N LEU A 97 -6.13 19.55 -0.33
CA LEU A 97 -6.67 18.24 0.00
C LEU A 97 -8.20 18.27 -0.05
N ILE A 98 -8.75 17.40 -0.89
CA ILE A 98 -10.19 17.21 -1.04
C ILE A 98 -10.56 15.73 -0.86
N ILE A 99 -11.74 15.48 -0.31
CA ILE A 99 -12.16 14.14 0.11
C ILE A 99 -13.46 13.76 -0.59
N SER A 100 -13.51 12.54 -1.11
CA SER A 100 -14.75 12.00 -1.68
C SER A 100 -15.84 11.87 -0.62
N ARG A 101 -17.04 12.41 -0.89
CA ARG A 101 -18.25 12.14 -0.09
C ARG A 101 -18.57 10.65 0.02
N LYS A 102 -18.12 9.83 -0.94
CA LYS A 102 -18.39 8.39 -0.98
C LYS A 102 -17.34 7.54 -0.26
N ALA A 103 -16.25 8.13 0.25
CA ALA A 103 -15.32 7.42 1.12
C ALA A 103 -16.03 6.98 2.40
N HIS A 104 -15.69 5.80 2.93
CA HIS A 104 -16.34 5.25 4.12
C HIS A 104 -15.61 5.66 5.39
N LEU A 105 -16.34 5.80 6.49
CA LEU A 105 -15.79 6.12 7.80
C LEU A 105 -15.52 4.85 8.60
N ILE A 106 -14.36 4.79 9.24
CA ILE A 106 -14.04 3.82 10.27
C ILE A 106 -14.57 4.37 11.59
N LEU A 107 -15.47 3.63 12.23
CA LEU A 107 -16.07 3.99 13.51
C LEU A 107 -15.23 3.40 14.65
N PRO A 108 -15.34 3.93 15.88
CA PRO A 108 -14.76 3.30 17.06
C PRO A 108 -15.09 1.81 17.16
N THR A 109 -16.35 1.45 16.91
CA THR A 109 -16.85 0.08 16.98
C THR A 109 -16.27 -0.84 15.90
N HIS A 110 -15.86 -0.32 14.74
CA HIS A 110 -15.12 -1.11 13.74
C HIS A 110 -13.77 -1.59 14.27
N ARG A 111 -13.04 -0.73 15.01
CA ARG A 111 -11.76 -1.10 15.62
C ARG A 111 -11.94 -2.17 16.70
N LEU A 112 -13.00 -2.04 17.49
CA LEU A 112 -13.35 -3.02 18.52
C LEU A 112 -13.76 -4.37 17.91
N LEU A 113 -14.53 -4.38 16.82
CA LEU A 113 -14.88 -5.59 16.07
C LEU A 113 -13.65 -6.30 15.49
N ASP A 114 -12.71 -5.54 14.93
CA ASP A 114 -11.45 -6.06 14.38
C ASP A 114 -10.63 -6.74 15.50
N ALA A 115 -10.51 -6.08 16.65
CA ALA A 115 -9.86 -6.63 17.84
C ALA A 115 -10.57 -7.89 18.35
N ALA A 116 -11.90 -7.89 18.43
CA ALA A 116 -12.70 -9.01 18.88
C ALA A 116 -12.55 -10.24 18.00
N SER A 117 -12.66 -10.03 16.68
CA SER A 117 -12.53 -11.10 15.69
C SER A 117 -11.11 -11.70 15.68
N GLU A 118 -10.06 -10.89 15.78
CA GLU A 118 -8.70 -11.41 15.86
C GLU A 118 -8.44 -12.14 17.18
N ALA A 119 -8.95 -11.62 18.30
CA ALA A 119 -8.84 -12.30 19.59
C ALA A 119 -9.50 -13.68 19.57
N SER A 120 -10.70 -13.79 19.00
CA SER A 120 -11.46 -15.05 18.94
C SER A 120 -10.81 -16.12 18.05
N LYS A 121 -9.96 -15.74 17.08
CA LYS A 121 -9.27 -16.68 16.16
C LYS A 121 -8.05 -17.38 16.77
N GLY A 122 -7.53 -16.93 17.92
CA GLY A 122 -6.41 -17.59 18.60
C GLY A 122 -5.15 -17.73 17.72
N LYS A 123 -4.79 -18.95 17.32
CA LYS A 123 -3.64 -19.23 16.43
C LYS A 123 -3.93 -18.98 14.94
N ALA A 124 -5.20 -18.94 14.54
CA ALA A 124 -5.63 -18.70 13.15
C ALA A 124 -5.78 -17.20 12.84
N LYS A 125 -5.07 -16.34 13.56
CA LYS A 125 -5.09 -14.88 13.34
C LYS A 125 -4.55 -14.56 11.95
N ILE A 126 -5.21 -13.61 11.30
CA ILE A 126 -4.74 -13.08 10.02
C ILE A 126 -3.52 -12.19 10.28
N GLY A 127 -3.50 -11.50 11.43
CA GLY A 127 -2.51 -10.48 11.76
C GLY A 127 -2.97 -9.09 11.31
N SER A 128 -4.26 -8.79 11.49
CA SER A 128 -4.83 -7.48 11.16
C SER A 128 -4.07 -6.35 11.86
N THR A 129 -4.17 -5.15 11.28
CA THR A 129 -3.61 -3.92 11.87
C THR A 129 -4.42 -3.41 13.07
N LEU A 130 -5.59 -4.01 13.34
CA LEU A 130 -6.51 -3.62 14.42
C LEU A 130 -7.01 -2.17 14.27
N LYS A 131 -7.07 -1.70 13.03
CA LYS A 131 -7.52 -0.35 12.64
C LYS A 131 -8.95 -0.35 12.11
N GLY A 132 -9.67 -1.46 12.17
CA GLY A 132 -11.07 -1.53 11.73
C GLY A 132 -11.25 -1.60 10.21
N ILE A 133 -10.20 -1.86 9.45
CA ILE A 133 -10.24 -1.91 7.97
C ILE A 133 -11.21 -2.98 7.49
N GLY A 134 -11.03 -4.22 7.97
CA GLY A 134 -11.86 -5.36 7.58
C GLY A 134 -13.33 -5.12 7.87
N PRO A 135 -13.72 -4.83 9.14
CA PRO A 135 -15.10 -4.52 9.49
C PRO A 135 -15.70 -3.37 8.67
N THR A 136 -14.94 -2.31 8.39
CA THR A 136 -15.44 -1.20 7.57
C THR A 136 -15.72 -1.63 6.12
N TYR A 137 -14.87 -2.44 5.50
CA TYR A 137 -15.12 -2.98 4.16
C TYR A 137 -16.24 -4.03 4.14
N MET A 138 -16.42 -4.80 5.23
CA MET A 138 -17.57 -5.69 5.41
C MET A 138 -18.87 -4.88 5.41
N ASP A 139 -18.91 -3.76 6.11
CA ASP A 139 -20.06 -2.87 6.17
C ASP A 139 -20.34 -2.13 4.86
N LYS A 140 -19.28 -1.72 4.16
CA LYS A 140 -19.39 -1.19 2.79
C LYS A 140 -20.07 -2.19 1.86
N THR A 141 -19.62 -3.45 1.90
CA THR A 141 -20.16 -4.53 1.05
C THR A 141 -21.55 -4.96 1.52
N GLY A 142 -21.78 -4.94 2.83
CA GLY A 142 -23.06 -5.20 3.49
C GLY A 142 -24.11 -4.12 3.24
N ARG A 143 -23.70 -2.93 2.78
CA ARG A 143 -24.54 -1.74 2.50
C ARG A 143 -25.11 -1.10 3.76
N ASN A 144 -24.36 -1.14 4.86
CA ASN A 144 -24.72 -0.54 6.14
C ASN A 144 -23.65 0.40 6.70
N GLY A 145 -22.52 0.55 6.01
CA GLY A 145 -21.46 1.47 6.40
C GLY A 145 -21.87 2.94 6.27
N ILE A 146 -21.20 3.78 7.04
CA ILE A 146 -21.34 5.25 7.01
C ILE A 146 -20.24 5.84 6.13
N ARG A 147 -20.58 6.87 5.37
CA ARG A 147 -19.70 7.58 4.44
C ARG A 147 -19.47 9.02 4.86
N VAL A 148 -18.44 9.65 4.30
CA VAL A 148 -18.09 11.05 4.57
C VAL A 148 -19.27 11.98 4.29
N GLY A 149 -20.00 11.80 3.19
CA GLY A 149 -21.17 12.63 2.87
C GLY A 149 -22.33 12.46 3.85
N ASP A 150 -22.39 11.34 4.60
CA ASP A 150 -23.46 11.13 5.56
C ASP A 150 -23.31 12.06 6.79
N ILE A 151 -22.12 12.63 7.03
CA ILE A 151 -21.87 13.57 8.14
C ILE A 151 -22.49 14.96 7.90
N GLU A 152 -22.90 15.23 6.65
CA GLU A 152 -23.60 16.46 6.24
C GLU A 152 -25.13 16.33 6.43
N LEU A 153 -25.64 15.13 6.76
CA LEU A 153 -27.06 14.87 6.94
C LEU A 153 -27.52 15.20 8.37
N GLU A 154 -28.76 15.66 8.49
CA GLU A 154 -29.38 15.98 9.79
C GLU A 154 -29.54 14.72 10.68
N ASP A 155 -29.72 13.54 10.08
CA ASP A 155 -29.92 12.25 10.75
C ASP A 155 -28.60 11.47 10.99
N PHE A 156 -27.44 12.11 10.83
CA PHE A 156 -26.12 11.47 10.98
C PHE A 156 -25.95 10.76 12.34
N ALA A 157 -26.35 11.42 13.43
CA ALA A 157 -26.19 10.89 14.78
C ALA A 157 -27.01 9.59 14.98
N ASP A 158 -28.23 9.54 14.44
CA ASP A 158 -29.09 8.37 14.52
C ASP A 158 -28.52 7.20 13.69
N ARG A 159 -28.01 7.49 12.49
CA ARG A 159 -27.31 6.50 11.64
C ARG A 159 -26.09 5.91 12.34
N TYR A 160 -25.27 6.79 12.95
CA TYR A 160 -24.11 6.38 13.74
C TYR A 160 -24.51 5.46 14.89
N ARG A 161 -25.50 5.86 15.70
CA ARG A 161 -25.95 5.08 16.86
C ARG A 161 -26.48 3.71 16.45
N ALA A 162 -27.33 3.65 15.42
CA ALA A 162 -27.88 2.40 14.91
C ALA A 162 -26.79 1.43 14.43
N LEU A 163 -25.74 1.94 13.78
CA LEU A 163 -24.62 1.10 13.35
C LEU A 163 -23.74 0.66 14.52
N ALA A 164 -23.48 1.55 15.47
CA ALA A 164 -22.74 1.23 16.69
C ALA A 164 -23.45 0.16 17.53
N ASP A 165 -24.78 0.24 17.70
CA ASP A 165 -25.59 -0.76 18.41
C ASP A 165 -25.46 -2.16 17.78
N LYS A 166 -25.51 -2.23 16.44
CA LYS A 166 -25.31 -3.47 15.71
C LYS A 166 -23.91 -4.04 15.99
N HIS A 167 -22.88 -3.20 15.97
CA HIS A 167 -21.52 -3.64 16.24
C HIS A 167 -21.31 -4.10 17.67
N GLU A 168 -21.88 -3.42 18.67
CA GLU A 168 -21.83 -3.87 20.07
C GLU A 168 -22.46 -5.24 20.25
N ALA A 169 -23.61 -5.50 19.62
CA ALA A 169 -24.22 -6.83 19.64
C ALA A 169 -23.32 -7.91 19.01
N MET A 170 -22.62 -7.59 17.91
CA MET A 170 -21.65 -8.48 17.29
C MET A 170 -20.39 -8.70 18.14
N ILE A 171 -19.89 -7.65 18.81
CA ILE A 171 -18.75 -7.75 19.74
C ILE A 171 -19.10 -8.68 20.90
N ALA A 172 -20.30 -8.51 21.48
CA ALA A 172 -20.80 -9.38 22.55
C ALA A 172 -20.86 -10.85 22.12
N PHE A 173 -21.21 -11.13 20.85
CA PHE A 173 -21.24 -12.49 20.32
C PHE A 173 -19.86 -13.18 20.30
N TYR A 174 -18.76 -12.43 20.10
CA TYR A 174 -17.42 -13.02 20.13
C TYR A 174 -17.01 -13.53 21.52
N ASN A 175 -17.68 -13.07 22.59
CA ASN A 175 -17.45 -13.50 23.98
C ASN A 175 -15.96 -13.46 24.39
N VAL A 176 -15.28 -12.37 24.02
CA VAL A 176 -13.88 -12.10 24.35
C VAL A 176 -13.79 -10.90 25.27
N ASP A 177 -12.85 -10.93 26.21
CA ASP A 177 -12.59 -9.80 27.10
C ASP A 177 -11.76 -8.75 26.35
N ILE A 178 -12.38 -7.60 26.06
CA ILE A 178 -11.73 -6.45 25.45
C ILE A 178 -11.98 -5.26 26.36
N GLN A 179 -10.90 -4.71 26.91
CA GLN A 179 -10.99 -3.48 27.67
C GLN A 179 -11.07 -2.30 26.71
N TYR A 180 -12.22 -1.63 26.69
CA TYR A 180 -12.42 -0.38 25.96
C TYR A 180 -13.40 0.52 26.69
N ASN A 181 -13.30 1.82 26.47
CA ASN A 181 -14.27 2.81 26.90
C ASN A 181 -14.92 3.41 25.66
N LEU A 182 -16.07 2.86 25.24
CA LEU A 182 -16.74 3.33 24.04
C LEU A 182 -17.12 4.82 24.15
N PRO A 183 -17.76 5.30 25.23
CA PRO A 183 -18.04 6.74 25.40
C PRO A 183 -16.84 7.67 25.18
N GLU A 184 -15.64 7.30 25.66
CA GLU A 184 -14.43 8.09 25.39
C GLU A 184 -14.02 8.05 23.92
N LEU A 185 -14.05 6.88 23.28
CA LEU A 185 -13.74 6.74 21.86
C LEU A 185 -14.76 7.47 20.97
N GLU A 186 -16.03 7.48 21.35
CA GLU A 186 -17.09 8.23 20.65
C GLU A 186 -16.87 9.73 20.75
N LYS A 187 -16.50 10.22 21.94
CA LYS A 187 -16.16 11.63 22.13
C LYS A 187 -15.02 12.04 21.20
N GLU A 188 -13.91 11.30 21.19
CA GLU A 188 -12.78 11.57 20.29
C GLU A 188 -13.19 11.51 18.82
N PHE A 189 -14.04 10.55 18.45
CA PHE A 189 -14.55 10.41 17.09
C PHE A 189 -15.36 11.63 16.65
N PHE A 190 -16.34 12.07 17.45
CA PHE A 190 -17.16 13.23 17.10
C PHE A 190 -16.36 14.54 17.09
N GLU A 191 -15.39 14.71 17.98
CA GLU A 191 -14.44 15.84 17.92
C GLU A 191 -13.65 15.82 16.59
N ALA A 192 -13.14 14.65 16.19
CA ALA A 192 -12.42 14.50 14.93
C ALA A 192 -13.30 14.67 13.67
N ILE A 193 -14.61 14.39 13.76
CA ILE A 193 -15.58 14.69 12.70
C ILE A 193 -15.71 16.20 12.48
N GLU A 194 -15.74 17.01 13.54
CA GLU A 194 -15.77 18.47 13.42
C GLU A 194 -14.48 19.02 12.79
N ASP A 195 -13.33 18.38 13.02
CA ASP A 195 -12.10 18.70 12.31
C ASP A 195 -12.16 18.29 10.82
N LEU A 196 -12.69 17.11 10.53
CA LEU A 196 -12.85 16.61 9.16
C LEU A 196 -13.72 17.56 8.31
N LYS A 197 -14.78 18.12 8.89
CA LYS A 197 -15.69 19.11 8.26
C LYS A 197 -15.01 20.43 7.86
N LYS A 198 -13.77 20.69 8.30
CA LYS A 198 -13.01 21.88 7.89
C LYS A 198 -12.42 21.75 6.48
N LEU A 199 -12.31 20.53 5.96
CA LEU A 199 -11.86 20.22 4.61
C LEU A 199 -13.02 20.17 3.62
N ASP A 200 -12.70 20.23 2.33
CA ASP A 200 -13.70 20.23 1.29
C ASP A 200 -14.07 18.79 0.87
N PHE A 201 -15.38 18.50 0.90
CA PHE A 201 -15.93 17.26 0.40
C PHE A 201 -16.46 17.43 -1.02
N ILE A 202 -16.14 16.48 -1.89
CA ILE A 202 -16.47 16.53 -3.30
C ILE A 202 -17.16 15.25 -3.78
N ASP A 203 -17.92 15.40 -4.87
CA ASP A 203 -18.32 14.27 -5.70
C ASP A 203 -17.11 13.90 -6.57
N SER A 204 -16.30 12.98 -6.07
CA SER A 204 -14.96 12.72 -6.62
C SER A 204 -14.97 12.27 -8.08
N GLU A 205 -15.96 11.50 -8.50
CA GLU A 205 -16.04 11.07 -9.90
C GLU A 205 -16.26 12.25 -10.86
N GLU A 206 -17.11 13.22 -10.49
CA GLU A 206 -17.39 14.38 -11.32
C GLU A 206 -16.19 15.32 -11.36
N TYR A 207 -15.55 15.56 -10.21
CA TYR A 207 -14.32 16.35 -10.14
C TYR A 207 -13.23 15.78 -11.05
N LEU A 208 -12.97 14.48 -10.95
CA LEU A 208 -11.96 13.80 -11.77
C LEU A 208 -12.34 13.80 -13.24
N HIS A 209 -13.62 13.60 -13.58
CA HIS A 209 -14.10 13.70 -14.95
C HIS A 209 -13.82 15.09 -15.56
N GLN A 210 -14.14 16.16 -14.85
CA GLN A 210 -13.87 17.52 -15.30
C GLN A 210 -12.38 17.82 -15.39
N ALA A 211 -11.58 17.35 -14.43
CA ALA A 211 -10.13 17.49 -14.48
C ALA A 211 -9.54 16.80 -15.72
N GLN A 212 -9.96 15.57 -16.01
CA GLN A 212 -9.55 14.85 -17.23
C GLN A 212 -9.97 15.61 -18.50
N LYS A 213 -11.19 16.16 -18.54
CA LYS A 213 -11.69 16.97 -19.66
C LYS A 213 -10.89 18.26 -19.85
N ALA A 214 -10.45 18.88 -18.76
CA ALA A 214 -9.57 20.04 -18.75
C ALA A 214 -8.10 19.69 -19.08
N GLY A 215 -7.80 18.42 -19.36
CA GLY A 215 -6.47 17.96 -19.77
C GLY A 215 -5.47 17.76 -18.63
N LYS A 216 -5.92 17.81 -17.37
CA LYS A 216 -5.09 17.63 -16.18
C LYS A 216 -4.46 16.23 -16.11
N SER A 217 -3.23 16.15 -15.64
CA SER A 217 -2.54 14.88 -15.42
C SER A 217 -2.81 14.36 -14.00
N ILE A 218 -3.05 13.05 -13.89
CA ILE A 218 -3.47 12.39 -12.64
C ILE A 218 -2.57 11.19 -12.37
N LEU A 219 -1.96 11.14 -11.18
CA LEU A 219 -1.27 9.96 -10.67
C LEU A 219 -2.12 9.30 -9.59
N CYS A 220 -2.54 8.07 -9.85
CA CYS A 220 -3.27 7.24 -8.91
C CYS A 220 -2.27 6.48 -8.02
N GLU A 221 -2.22 6.85 -6.75
CA GLU A 221 -1.31 6.28 -5.75
C GLU A 221 -1.95 5.05 -5.09
N GLY A 222 -1.37 3.87 -5.32
CA GLY A 222 -1.77 2.63 -4.66
C GLY A 222 -1.21 2.52 -3.24
N ALA A 223 -1.98 1.89 -2.35
CA ALA A 223 -1.51 1.46 -1.04
C ALA A 223 -1.23 -0.06 -1.03
N GLN A 224 -0.49 -0.56 -0.03
CA GLN A 224 -0.11 -1.99 0.07
C GLN A 224 0.54 -2.51 -1.23
N GLY A 225 0.47 -3.81 -1.51
CA GLY A 225 0.95 -4.42 -2.75
C GLY A 225 -0.07 -5.38 -3.33
N SER A 226 0.12 -5.75 -4.59
CA SER A 226 -0.82 -6.56 -5.38
C SER A 226 -1.04 -7.96 -4.77
N LEU A 227 -0.04 -8.52 -4.09
CA LEU A 227 -0.15 -9.83 -3.44
C LEU A 227 -0.87 -9.78 -2.09
N LEU A 228 -1.31 -8.59 -1.68
CA LEU A 228 -2.24 -8.34 -0.57
C LEU A 228 -3.65 -7.98 -1.06
N ASP A 229 -3.93 -8.04 -2.36
CA ASP A 229 -5.28 -7.80 -2.91
C ASP A 229 -6.28 -8.82 -2.35
N VAL A 230 -7.52 -8.41 -2.09
CA VAL A 230 -8.56 -9.28 -1.53
C VAL A 230 -8.93 -10.46 -2.45
N ASP A 231 -8.84 -10.27 -3.76
CA ASP A 231 -9.20 -11.27 -4.78
C ASP A 231 -7.95 -11.98 -5.31
N PHE A 232 -6.87 -11.22 -5.55
CA PHE A 232 -5.68 -11.68 -6.26
C PHE A 232 -4.45 -11.90 -5.36
N GLY A 233 -4.56 -11.60 -4.07
CA GLY A 233 -3.49 -11.82 -3.11
C GLY A 233 -3.47 -13.23 -2.52
N THR A 234 -2.63 -13.41 -1.51
CA THR A 234 -2.52 -14.69 -0.77
C THR A 234 -3.65 -14.87 0.24
N TYR A 235 -4.90 -14.98 -0.24
CA TYR A 235 -6.09 -15.10 0.60
C TYR A 235 -5.98 -16.33 1.55
N PRO A 236 -6.36 -16.22 2.84
CA PRO A 236 -7.03 -15.08 3.51
C PRO A 236 -6.07 -14.02 4.09
N PHE A 237 -4.77 -14.16 3.88
CA PHE A 237 -3.74 -13.27 4.44
C PHE A 237 -3.51 -12.04 3.57
N VAL A 238 -4.57 -11.27 3.39
CA VAL A 238 -4.68 -10.13 2.47
C VAL A 238 -5.34 -8.94 3.18
N THR A 239 -5.36 -7.79 2.52
CA THR A 239 -6.23 -6.68 2.97
C THR A 239 -7.66 -6.89 2.45
N SER A 240 -8.58 -6.00 2.83
CA SER A 240 -9.99 -6.08 2.46
C SER A 240 -10.36 -5.14 1.30
N SER A 241 -9.35 -4.64 0.58
CA SER A 241 -9.48 -3.74 -0.56
C SER A 241 -8.79 -4.32 -1.79
N ASN A 242 -9.19 -3.82 -2.97
CA ASN A 242 -8.48 -4.11 -4.21
C ASN A 242 -7.25 -3.21 -4.32
N THR A 243 -6.06 -3.81 -4.27
CA THR A 243 -4.77 -3.12 -4.38
C THR A 243 -4.25 -3.09 -5.82
N THR A 244 -4.98 -3.73 -6.74
CA THR A 244 -4.70 -3.80 -8.18
C THR A 244 -5.15 -2.56 -8.96
N ALA A 245 -4.78 -2.49 -10.24
CA ALA A 245 -5.13 -1.41 -11.17
C ALA A 245 -6.64 -1.20 -11.30
N ALA A 246 -7.43 -2.28 -11.28
CA ALA A 246 -8.88 -2.21 -11.29
C ALA A 246 -9.45 -1.48 -10.06
N GLY A 247 -8.74 -1.52 -8.92
CA GLY A 247 -9.06 -0.77 -7.73
C GLY A 247 -9.03 0.75 -7.93
N ALA A 248 -8.18 1.26 -8.83
CA ALA A 248 -8.18 2.68 -9.17
C ALA A 248 -9.46 3.09 -9.91
N CYS A 249 -9.97 2.24 -10.80
CA CYS A 249 -11.21 2.48 -11.53
C CYS A 249 -12.40 2.58 -10.56
N THR A 250 -12.56 1.58 -9.68
CA THR A 250 -13.67 1.52 -8.72
C THR A 250 -13.52 2.52 -7.58
N GLY A 251 -12.28 2.83 -7.19
CA GLY A 251 -11.96 3.72 -6.07
C GLY A 251 -11.91 5.21 -6.40
N LEU A 252 -11.92 5.58 -7.69
CA LEU A 252 -11.91 6.97 -8.17
C LEU A 252 -13.01 7.28 -9.20
N GLY A 253 -13.70 6.28 -9.74
CA GLY A 253 -14.66 6.49 -10.83
C GLY A 253 -14.01 6.75 -12.18
N ILE A 254 -12.75 6.32 -12.36
CA ILE A 254 -12.01 6.47 -13.62
C ILE A 254 -12.35 5.30 -14.54
N ALA A 255 -12.73 5.60 -15.79
CA ALA A 255 -13.01 4.57 -16.78
C ALA A 255 -11.72 3.78 -17.13
N PRO A 256 -11.76 2.43 -17.22
CA PRO A 256 -10.57 1.61 -17.46
C PRO A 256 -9.75 2.02 -18.68
N ASN A 257 -10.41 2.43 -19.77
CA ASN A 257 -9.75 2.84 -21.01
C ASN A 257 -9.03 4.21 -20.95
N LYS A 258 -9.10 4.91 -19.81
CA LYS A 258 -8.41 6.18 -19.58
C LYS A 258 -7.05 6.01 -18.94
N ILE A 259 -6.79 4.86 -18.31
CA ILE A 259 -5.49 4.51 -17.77
C ILE A 259 -4.50 4.37 -18.93
N LYS A 260 -3.31 4.98 -18.80
CA LYS A 260 -2.24 4.95 -19.81
C LYS A 260 -1.06 4.13 -19.32
N GLU A 261 -0.30 4.67 -18.38
CA GLU A 261 0.83 3.95 -17.80
C GLU A 261 0.44 3.31 -16.48
N VAL A 262 0.94 2.10 -16.25
CA VAL A 262 0.84 1.41 -14.96
C VAL A 262 2.27 1.14 -14.49
N TYR A 263 2.71 1.96 -13.55
CA TYR A 263 4.01 1.84 -12.94
C TYR A 263 3.97 0.79 -11.82
N GLY A 264 4.77 -0.25 -11.98
CA GLY A 264 4.92 -1.33 -11.02
C GLY A 264 6.19 -1.16 -10.19
N ILE A 265 6.05 -0.99 -8.88
CA ILE A 265 7.18 -0.91 -7.96
C ILE A 265 7.38 -2.24 -7.24
N PHE A 266 8.62 -2.69 -7.16
CA PHE A 266 9.02 -3.90 -6.47
C PHE A 266 10.40 -3.70 -5.85
N LYS A 267 10.72 -4.44 -4.78
CA LYS A 267 12.08 -4.48 -4.24
C LYS A 267 12.91 -5.53 -4.98
N ALA A 268 14.24 -5.34 -5.00
CA ALA A 268 15.20 -6.33 -5.51
C ALA A 268 15.17 -7.68 -4.75
N TYR A 269 14.47 -7.74 -3.62
CA TYR A 269 14.17 -8.91 -2.82
C TYR A 269 12.71 -8.83 -2.36
N VAL A 270 12.19 -9.80 -1.63
CA VAL A 270 10.78 -9.81 -1.17
C VAL A 270 10.73 -9.56 0.33
N THR A 271 9.72 -8.79 0.75
CA THR A 271 9.38 -8.63 2.18
C THR A 271 7.90 -8.82 2.42
N ARG A 272 7.54 -9.34 3.59
CA ARG A 272 6.14 -9.48 4.03
C ARG A 272 5.98 -9.10 5.50
N VAL A 273 4.91 -8.37 5.79
CA VAL A 273 4.47 -8.06 7.15
C VAL A 273 3.32 -9.00 7.51
N GLY A 274 3.40 -9.62 8.69
CA GLY A 274 2.33 -10.47 9.21
C GLY A 274 2.40 -11.93 8.75
N SER A 275 1.33 -12.66 9.05
CA SER A 275 1.20 -14.10 8.81
C SER A 275 1.00 -14.42 7.33
N GLY A 276 1.02 -15.71 7.00
CA GLY A 276 0.68 -16.27 5.70
C GLY A 276 1.89 -16.73 4.88
N PRO A 277 1.65 -17.41 3.75
CA PRO A 277 2.69 -18.11 3.01
C PRO A 277 3.70 -17.16 2.35
N PHE A 278 4.98 -17.55 2.36
CA PHE A 278 6.05 -16.78 1.74
C PHE A 278 7.05 -17.79 1.15
N PRO A 279 6.95 -18.11 -0.16
CA PRO A 279 7.70 -19.21 -0.75
C PRO A 279 9.21 -19.04 -0.65
N THR A 280 9.70 -17.81 -0.82
CA THR A 280 11.12 -17.50 -0.85
C THR A 280 11.72 -17.09 0.50
N GLU A 281 11.06 -17.44 1.61
CA GLU A 281 11.41 -16.89 2.94
C GLU A 281 12.74 -17.43 3.41
N LEU A 282 13.54 -16.54 3.99
CA LEU A 282 14.84 -16.87 4.52
C LEU A 282 14.80 -16.89 6.05
N PHE A 283 15.32 -17.98 6.60
CA PHE A 283 15.45 -18.22 8.04
C PHE A 283 16.92 -18.26 8.48
N ASP A 284 17.83 -17.89 7.58
CA ASP A 284 19.28 -17.92 7.73
C ASP A 284 19.87 -16.50 7.85
N GLU A 285 21.20 -16.42 7.81
CA GLU A 285 21.95 -15.17 7.95
C GLU A 285 21.68 -14.19 6.79
N ASP A 286 21.36 -14.69 5.60
CA ASP A 286 21.03 -13.86 4.45
C ASP A 286 19.73 -13.08 4.72
N GLY A 287 18.69 -13.77 5.19
CA GLY A 287 17.43 -13.16 5.60
C GLY A 287 17.59 -12.13 6.72
N ALA A 288 18.42 -12.44 7.72
CA ALA A 288 18.74 -11.51 8.81
C ALA A 288 19.50 -10.27 8.33
N THR A 289 20.46 -10.47 7.41
CA THR A 289 21.26 -9.39 6.81
C THR A 289 20.38 -8.46 5.98
N MET A 290 19.52 -8.99 5.11
CA MET A 290 18.54 -8.21 4.33
C MET A 290 17.64 -7.38 5.25
N ALA A 291 17.14 -7.98 6.34
CA ALA A 291 16.27 -7.29 7.28
C ALA A 291 16.98 -6.12 7.98
N SER A 292 18.24 -6.32 8.39
CA SER A 292 19.07 -5.31 9.05
C SER A 292 19.43 -4.16 8.11
N VAL A 293 20.08 -4.47 6.97
CA VAL A 293 20.56 -3.48 5.99
C VAL A 293 19.37 -2.72 5.38
N GLY A 294 18.30 -3.44 5.03
CA GLY A 294 17.10 -2.86 4.45
C GLY A 294 16.23 -2.07 5.43
N ASN A 295 16.57 -2.04 6.73
CA ASN A 295 15.76 -1.44 7.80
C ASN A 295 14.31 -1.95 7.77
N GLU A 296 14.13 -3.26 7.71
CA GLU A 296 12.84 -3.90 7.42
C GLU A 296 11.93 -4.01 8.65
N PHE A 297 11.39 -2.86 9.04
CA PHE A 297 10.44 -2.69 10.13
C PHE A 297 9.20 -1.92 9.68
N GLY A 298 8.01 -2.37 10.11
CA GLY A 298 6.75 -1.71 9.80
C GLY A 298 6.68 -0.28 10.36
N SER A 299 6.48 0.72 9.51
CA SER A 299 6.36 2.14 9.89
C SER A 299 5.17 2.44 10.82
N VAL A 300 4.09 1.65 10.72
CA VAL A 300 2.88 1.81 11.53
C VAL A 300 2.86 0.87 12.74
N THR A 301 3.31 -0.37 12.56
CA THR A 301 3.19 -1.44 13.58
C THR A 301 4.46 -1.68 14.38
N GLY A 302 5.62 -1.20 13.90
CA GLY A 302 6.94 -1.49 14.46
C GLY A 302 7.40 -2.94 14.28
N ARG A 303 6.59 -3.82 13.65
CA ARG A 303 6.90 -5.24 13.51
C ARG A 303 8.03 -5.46 12.50
N GLN A 304 8.99 -6.33 12.85
CA GLN A 304 10.01 -6.81 11.93
C GLN A 304 9.34 -7.53 10.75
N ARG A 305 9.84 -7.29 9.53
CA ARG A 305 9.34 -7.95 8.33
C ARG A 305 10.10 -9.23 8.07
N ARG A 306 9.38 -10.20 7.51
CA ARG A 306 9.97 -11.41 6.94
C ARG A 306 10.62 -11.03 5.61
N CYS A 307 11.82 -11.56 5.36
CA CYS A 307 12.61 -11.25 4.17
C CYS A 307 12.91 -12.53 3.40
N GLY A 308 13.11 -12.38 2.09
CA GLY A 308 13.55 -13.49 1.26
C GLY A 308 13.88 -13.08 -0.16
N TRP A 309 14.38 -14.03 -0.93
CA TRP A 309 14.85 -13.80 -2.28
C TRP A 309 13.75 -13.32 -3.23
N LEU A 310 14.16 -12.65 -4.33
CA LEU A 310 13.22 -12.20 -5.36
C LEU A 310 12.41 -13.37 -5.93
N ASP A 311 11.11 -13.17 -6.02
CA ASP A 311 10.16 -14.15 -6.55
C ASP A 311 9.60 -13.67 -7.89
N LEU A 312 10.13 -14.22 -9.00
CA LEU A 312 9.67 -13.84 -10.34
C LEU A 312 8.34 -14.49 -10.71
N VAL A 313 7.97 -15.63 -10.12
CA VAL A 313 6.66 -16.25 -10.38
C VAL A 313 5.57 -15.31 -9.86
N ALA A 314 5.72 -14.80 -8.64
CA ALA A 314 4.81 -13.85 -8.04
C ALA A 314 4.85 -12.47 -8.73
N LEU A 315 6.04 -11.97 -9.10
CA LEU A 315 6.18 -10.70 -9.80
C LEU A 315 5.54 -10.71 -11.19
N LYS A 316 5.75 -11.77 -12.00
CA LYS A 316 5.11 -11.95 -13.31
C LYS A 316 3.59 -11.96 -13.19
N TYR A 317 3.07 -12.67 -12.19
CA TYR A 317 1.63 -12.68 -11.90
C TYR A 317 1.09 -11.28 -11.59
N ALA A 318 1.75 -10.54 -10.69
CA ALA A 318 1.34 -9.18 -10.35
C ALA A 318 1.41 -8.22 -11.56
N ILE A 319 2.42 -8.37 -12.42
CA ILE A 319 2.55 -7.61 -13.67
C ILE A 319 1.36 -7.86 -14.58
N GLN A 320 0.99 -9.13 -14.80
CA GLN A 320 -0.10 -9.53 -15.68
C GLN A 320 -1.47 -9.05 -15.19
N VAL A 321 -1.76 -9.23 -13.90
CA VAL A 321 -3.05 -8.80 -13.29
C VAL A 321 -3.25 -7.29 -13.42
N ASN A 322 -2.19 -6.51 -13.35
CA ASN A 322 -2.26 -5.05 -13.35
C ASN A 322 -2.04 -4.42 -14.73
N GLY A 323 -1.54 -5.17 -15.72
CA GLY A 323 -1.13 -4.61 -17.00
C GLY A 323 0.03 -3.61 -16.87
N VAL A 324 1.04 -3.95 -16.06
CA VAL A 324 2.18 -3.08 -15.78
C VAL A 324 2.93 -2.74 -17.06
N THR A 325 3.17 -1.45 -17.31
CA THR A 325 3.87 -0.97 -18.51
C THR A 325 5.35 -0.70 -18.26
N GLN A 326 5.72 -0.34 -17.02
CA GLN A 326 7.09 -0.02 -16.64
C GLN A 326 7.34 -0.38 -15.18
N LEU A 327 8.56 -0.85 -14.87
CA LEU A 327 8.98 -1.26 -13.54
C LEU A 327 9.92 -0.27 -12.87
N MET A 328 9.83 -0.22 -11.55
CA MET A 328 10.71 0.55 -10.66
C MET A 328 11.29 -0.41 -9.62
N MET A 329 12.56 -0.74 -9.78
CA MET A 329 13.27 -1.64 -8.87
C MET A 329 13.83 -0.86 -7.69
N MET A 330 13.46 -1.27 -6.49
CA MET A 330 13.81 -0.58 -5.25
C MET A 330 14.80 -1.37 -4.42
N LYS A 331 15.59 -0.64 -3.63
CA LYS A 331 16.55 -1.20 -2.66
C LYS A 331 17.58 -2.14 -3.29
N GLY A 332 18.14 -1.77 -4.45
CA GLY A 332 19.25 -2.51 -5.05
C GLY A 332 20.50 -2.51 -4.16
N ASP A 333 20.69 -1.42 -3.40
CA ASP A 333 21.79 -1.26 -2.43
C ASP A 333 21.78 -2.29 -1.29
N VAL A 334 20.61 -2.83 -0.93
CA VAL A 334 20.51 -3.82 0.16
C VAL A 334 21.15 -5.15 -0.22
N LEU A 335 21.28 -5.45 -1.51
CA LEU A 335 21.93 -6.68 -1.99
C LEU A 335 23.45 -6.51 -2.17
N SER A 336 24.01 -5.32 -1.91
CA SER A 336 25.46 -5.15 -1.85
C SER A 336 26.07 -5.94 -0.69
N GLY A 337 27.11 -6.70 -0.98
CA GLY A 337 27.87 -7.49 0.00
C GLY A 337 27.54 -8.99 -0.02
N PHE A 338 26.46 -9.41 -0.67
CA PHE A 338 26.15 -10.83 -0.88
C PHE A 338 27.10 -11.43 -1.92
N GLU A 339 27.59 -12.66 -1.67
CA GLU A 339 28.44 -13.36 -2.63
C GLU A 339 27.62 -14.01 -3.75
N THR A 340 26.50 -14.62 -3.39
CA THR A 340 25.58 -15.26 -4.33
C THR A 340 24.16 -14.78 -4.06
N LEU A 341 23.48 -14.32 -5.10
CA LEU A 341 22.08 -13.95 -5.07
C LEU A 341 21.25 -15.10 -5.66
N LYS A 342 20.05 -15.31 -5.12
CA LYS A 342 19.09 -16.27 -5.66
C LYS A 342 17.84 -15.57 -6.15
N VAL A 343 17.29 -16.06 -7.25
CA VAL A 343 16.03 -15.58 -7.81
C VAL A 343 15.13 -16.77 -8.09
N CYS A 344 13.93 -16.78 -7.52
CA CYS A 344 12.97 -17.84 -7.76
C CYS A 344 12.32 -17.64 -9.13
N THR A 345 12.48 -18.62 -10.02
CA THR A 345 12.01 -18.57 -11.42
C THR A 345 10.86 -19.53 -11.68
N GLU A 346 10.76 -20.61 -10.92
CA GLU A 346 9.71 -21.61 -11.00
C GLU A 346 9.30 -22.04 -9.58
N TYR A 347 8.14 -22.66 -9.48
CA TYR A 347 7.75 -23.41 -8.29
C TYR A 347 7.68 -24.90 -8.61
N ASN A 348 8.10 -25.73 -7.66
CA ASN A 348 7.65 -27.10 -7.59
C ASN A 348 6.33 -27.12 -6.80
N TYR A 349 5.20 -27.23 -7.52
CA TYR A 349 3.86 -27.28 -6.95
C TYR A 349 3.36 -28.71 -6.93
N LYS A 350 3.25 -29.31 -5.74
CA LYS A 350 2.77 -30.69 -5.54
C LYS A 350 3.49 -31.73 -6.41
N GLY A 351 4.78 -31.54 -6.67
CA GLY A 351 5.61 -32.43 -7.47
C GLY A 351 5.74 -32.04 -8.95
N GLU A 352 4.98 -31.05 -9.43
CA GLU A 352 5.04 -30.55 -10.79
C GLU A 352 5.71 -29.18 -10.86
N LYS A 353 6.60 -28.98 -11.82
CA LYS A 353 7.20 -27.67 -12.07
C LYS A 353 6.18 -26.76 -12.77
N ILE A 354 5.95 -25.59 -12.20
CA ILE A 354 5.08 -24.55 -12.76
C ILE A 354 5.80 -23.19 -12.79
N SER A 355 5.41 -22.37 -13.76
CA SER A 355 5.90 -20.99 -13.94
C SER A 355 4.81 -19.92 -13.74
N HIS A 356 3.66 -20.32 -13.18
CA HIS A 356 2.56 -19.43 -12.85
C HIS A 356 2.31 -19.42 -11.34
N PHE A 357 1.72 -18.33 -10.82
CA PHE A 357 1.36 -18.23 -9.41
C PHE A 357 0.13 -19.10 -9.13
N PRO A 358 0.25 -20.18 -8.32
CA PRO A 358 -0.84 -21.11 -8.10
C PRO A 358 -1.85 -20.54 -7.09
N TYR A 359 -3.04 -21.14 -7.05
CA TYR A 359 -4.10 -20.78 -6.10
C TYR A 359 -3.63 -20.85 -4.62
N ASN A 360 -2.78 -21.82 -4.30
CA ASN A 360 -2.27 -22.01 -2.94
C ASN A 360 -0.74 -22.11 -2.97
N ILE A 361 -0.10 -21.30 -2.13
CA ILE A 361 1.36 -21.21 -2.03
C ILE A 361 1.86 -21.60 -0.63
N GLU A 362 1.07 -22.39 0.11
CA GLU A 362 1.49 -22.86 1.43
C GLU A 362 2.75 -23.75 1.31
N PRO A 363 3.64 -23.75 2.33
CA PRO A 363 4.94 -24.43 2.26
C PRO A 363 4.85 -25.93 1.96
N GLU A 364 3.77 -26.60 2.36
CA GLU A 364 3.54 -28.01 2.04
C GLU A 364 3.21 -28.27 0.57
N ASN A 365 2.79 -27.24 -0.18
CA ASN A 365 2.37 -27.34 -1.57
C ASN A 365 3.39 -26.78 -2.55
N VAL A 366 4.22 -25.81 -2.13
CA VAL A 366 5.18 -25.10 -2.99
C VAL A 366 6.59 -25.15 -2.43
N THR A 367 7.56 -25.48 -3.28
CA THR A 367 8.99 -25.21 -3.03
C THR A 367 9.54 -24.32 -4.14
N PRO A 368 10.23 -23.20 -3.82
CA PRO A 368 10.83 -22.33 -4.83
C PRO A 368 11.99 -23.03 -5.55
N VAL A 369 12.12 -22.80 -6.85
CA VAL A 369 13.26 -23.22 -7.67
C VAL A 369 14.07 -21.98 -8.02
N TYR A 370 15.34 -21.98 -7.62
CA TYR A 370 16.21 -20.82 -7.74
C TYR A 370 17.16 -20.90 -8.92
N GLN A 371 17.41 -19.75 -9.53
CA GLN A 371 18.59 -19.48 -10.33
C GLN A 371 19.56 -18.60 -9.52
N GLU A 372 20.84 -18.92 -9.59
CA GLU A 372 21.91 -18.22 -8.87
C GLU A 372 22.57 -17.17 -9.74
N PHE A 373 22.99 -16.07 -9.12
CA PHE A 373 23.70 -14.95 -9.73
C PHE A 373 24.87 -14.56 -8.84
N GLU A 374 25.97 -14.13 -9.44
CA GLU A 374 27.06 -13.49 -8.71
C GLU A 374 26.55 -12.19 -8.08
N GLY A 375 26.88 -11.97 -6.81
CA GLY A 375 26.60 -10.70 -6.14
C GLY A 375 27.69 -9.65 -6.38
N TRP A 376 27.52 -8.48 -5.78
CA TRP A 376 28.45 -7.36 -5.89
C TRP A 376 28.82 -6.82 -4.51
N LYS A 377 30.01 -6.23 -4.37
CA LYS A 377 30.51 -5.70 -3.08
C LYS A 377 30.51 -4.17 -3.02
N GLN A 378 30.28 -3.52 -4.16
CA GLN A 378 30.33 -2.07 -4.32
C GLN A 378 29.19 -1.40 -3.57
N ASP A 379 29.49 -0.27 -2.95
CA ASP A 379 28.48 0.65 -2.42
C ASP A 379 27.82 1.42 -3.58
N LEU A 380 26.51 1.25 -3.73
CA LEU A 380 25.73 1.86 -4.81
C LEU A 380 25.22 3.27 -4.46
N THR A 381 25.28 3.66 -3.18
CA THR A 381 24.56 4.83 -2.66
C THR A 381 25.03 6.17 -3.22
N GLY A 382 26.24 6.21 -3.78
CA GLY A 382 26.82 7.38 -4.45
C GLY A 382 26.67 7.37 -5.98
N MET A 383 26.16 6.29 -6.58
CA MET A 383 26.00 6.17 -8.03
C MET A 383 24.75 6.91 -8.50
N THR A 384 24.86 7.59 -9.64
CA THR A 384 23.83 8.49 -10.17
C THR A 384 23.40 8.15 -11.59
N THR A 385 24.16 7.33 -12.31
CA THR A 385 23.84 6.89 -13.67
C THR A 385 23.84 5.37 -13.78
N TYR A 386 23.11 4.82 -14.76
CA TYR A 386 23.03 3.38 -14.98
C TYR A 386 24.39 2.76 -15.35
N ASP A 387 25.23 3.50 -16.07
CA ASP A 387 26.53 3.02 -16.53
C ASP A 387 27.53 2.81 -15.38
N GLU A 388 27.39 3.57 -14.29
CA GLU A 388 28.19 3.45 -13.07
C GLU A 388 27.90 2.16 -12.28
N LEU A 389 26.75 1.53 -12.52
CA LEU A 389 26.35 0.32 -11.80
C LEU A 389 27.30 -0.86 -12.08
N PRO A 390 27.55 -1.73 -11.06
CA PRO A 390 28.31 -2.96 -11.25
C PRO A 390 27.74 -3.83 -12.36
N THR A 391 28.60 -4.56 -13.05
CA THR A 391 28.20 -5.44 -14.16
C THR A 391 27.19 -6.49 -13.68
N GLU A 392 27.40 -7.05 -12.50
CA GLU A 392 26.57 -8.08 -11.87
C GLU A 392 25.15 -7.56 -11.61
N LEU A 393 25.01 -6.31 -11.14
CA LEU A 393 23.70 -5.67 -10.97
C LEU A 393 23.02 -5.40 -12.31
N LYS A 394 23.77 -4.97 -13.33
CA LYS A 394 23.22 -4.76 -14.69
C LYS A 394 22.74 -6.07 -15.30
N GLU A 395 23.46 -7.17 -15.08
CA GLU A 395 23.07 -8.52 -15.50
C GLU A 395 21.83 -9.00 -14.75
N TYR A 396 21.75 -8.74 -13.43
CA TYR A 396 20.58 -9.03 -12.60
C TYR A 396 19.33 -8.29 -13.11
N ILE A 397 19.45 -6.99 -13.39
CA ILE A 397 18.38 -6.16 -13.97
C ILE A 397 17.96 -6.68 -15.34
N ALA A 398 18.92 -6.93 -16.23
CA ALA A 398 18.65 -7.43 -17.57
C ALA A 398 17.97 -8.81 -17.56
N PHE A 399 18.35 -9.67 -16.62
CA PHE A 399 17.69 -10.96 -16.40
C PHE A 399 16.23 -10.78 -15.98
N ILE A 400 15.95 -9.91 -15.00
CA ILE A 400 14.57 -9.64 -14.57
C ILE A 400 13.74 -9.10 -15.73
N GLU A 401 14.23 -8.10 -16.46
CA GLU A 401 13.53 -7.53 -17.62
C GLU A 401 13.21 -8.57 -18.69
N LYS A 402 14.17 -9.47 -18.96
CA LYS A 402 13.97 -10.58 -19.90
C LYS A 402 12.89 -11.54 -19.42
N GLU A 403 12.90 -11.88 -18.14
CA GLU A 403 11.96 -12.86 -17.58
C GLU A 403 10.53 -12.32 -17.47
N VAL A 404 10.38 -11.02 -17.16
CA VAL A 404 9.07 -10.39 -16.93
C VAL A 404 8.53 -9.64 -18.14
N GLU A 405 9.34 -9.46 -19.19
CA GLU A 405 9.01 -8.80 -20.46
C GLU A 405 8.53 -7.35 -20.31
N VAL A 406 8.90 -6.69 -19.20
CA VAL A 406 8.58 -5.29 -18.89
C VAL A 406 9.87 -4.56 -18.52
N PRO A 407 10.14 -3.36 -19.07
CA PRO A 407 11.37 -2.64 -18.80
C PRO A 407 11.42 -2.07 -17.38
N ILE A 408 12.59 -2.16 -16.75
CA ILE A 408 12.91 -1.46 -15.51
C ILE A 408 13.42 -0.07 -15.87
N LYS A 409 12.65 0.97 -15.54
CA LYS A 409 12.95 2.36 -15.89
C LYS A 409 13.56 3.16 -14.76
N ILE A 410 13.42 2.67 -13.54
CA ILE A 410 13.99 3.27 -12.35
C ILE A 410 14.68 2.19 -11.52
N VAL A 411 15.88 2.50 -11.04
CA VAL A 411 16.63 1.71 -10.07
C VAL A 411 16.95 2.59 -8.87
N SER A 412 16.45 2.25 -7.69
CA SER A 412 16.79 2.94 -6.45
C SER A 412 17.94 2.24 -5.74
N VAL A 413 18.97 3.03 -5.41
CA VAL A 413 20.23 2.60 -4.78
C VAL A 413 20.42 3.21 -3.38
N GLY A 414 19.33 3.60 -2.74
CA GLY A 414 19.31 4.07 -1.37
C GLY A 414 17.98 4.71 -0.98
N PRO A 415 17.83 5.19 0.26
CA PRO A 415 16.57 5.76 0.75
C PRO A 415 16.29 7.20 0.29
N ASP A 416 17.31 7.99 -0.07
CA ASP A 416 17.13 9.39 -0.49
C ASP A 416 16.52 9.47 -1.89
N ARG A 417 15.69 10.49 -2.14
CA ARG A 417 15.16 10.83 -3.47
C ARG A 417 16.23 10.87 -4.55
N LYS A 418 17.41 11.45 -4.26
CA LYS A 418 18.54 11.59 -5.20
C LYS A 418 19.18 10.25 -5.57
N GLN A 419 18.99 9.22 -4.75
CA GLN A 419 19.51 7.87 -4.97
C GLN A 419 18.53 7.06 -5.85
N THR A 420 18.10 7.67 -6.95
CA THR A 420 17.13 7.13 -7.90
C THR A 420 17.70 7.32 -9.30
N ILE A 421 18.12 6.22 -9.92
CA ILE A 421 18.75 6.20 -11.24
C ILE A 421 17.65 5.96 -12.29
N LEU A 422 17.60 6.82 -13.30
CA LEU A 422 16.73 6.66 -14.47
C LEU A 422 17.47 5.88 -15.56
N LYS A 423 16.79 4.91 -16.18
CA LYS A 423 17.33 4.06 -17.25
C LYS A 423 16.70 4.35 -18.62
#